data_AF-A0A0G2I7Q8-F1
#
_entry.id   AF-A0A0G2I7Q8-F1
#
_cell.length_a   1.000
_cell.length_b   1.000
_cell.length_c   1.000
_cell.angle_alpha   90.00
_cell.angle_beta   90.00
_cell.angle_gamma   90.00
#
_symmetry.space_group_name_H-M   'P 1'
#
loop_
_entity.id
_entity.type
_entity.pdbx_description
1 polymer ?
#
loop_
_entity_poly.entity_id
_entity_poly.type
_entity_poly.pdbx_seq_one_letter_code
_entity_poly.pdbx_strand_id
1 'polypeptide(L)'
;MNFFNLFVILLGFIPFLSAAVPVADPVAEPEMHLEKRRSAQTCKIVNLNKGQYVNCRYGPTTKAGNIFGFRKGQKLTFACYKKGQCVKGYCTWDRITLYGTTCYVNGYYTDNRCSSKKLPKC
;
A
#
# COMPACT_ATOMS: atom_id res chain seq x y z
N MET A 1 8.44 79.82 -3.86
CA MET A 1 8.11 79.83 -2.43
C MET A 1 8.64 78.54 -1.83
N ASN A 2 9.54 78.69 -0.85
CA ASN A 2 10.18 77.64 -0.03
C ASN A 2 9.11 76.77 0.67
N PHE A 3 9.39 75.54 1.13
CA PHE A 3 10.05 75.30 2.42
C PHE A 3 10.86 73.99 2.46
N PHE A 4 12.03 74.15 3.05
CA PHE A 4 13.06 73.19 3.43
C PHE A 4 12.66 72.42 4.71
N ASN A 5 13.46 71.40 5.07
CA ASN A 5 13.59 70.74 6.39
C ASN A 5 12.56 69.66 6.74
N LEU A 6 12.84 68.61 7.51
CA LEU A 6 14.02 67.91 8.09
C LEU A 6 13.36 66.81 8.98
N PHE A 7 14.12 65.90 9.59
CA PHE A 7 13.71 64.91 10.62
C PHE A 7 13.09 63.60 10.08
N VAL A 8 13.36 62.40 10.61
CA VAL A 8 14.32 61.89 11.60
C VAL A 8 14.35 60.37 11.44
N ILE A 9 15.51 59.81 11.76
CA ILE A 9 15.85 58.38 11.91
C ILE A 9 14.83 57.66 12.81
N LEU A 10 14.34 56.49 12.40
CA LEU A 10 14.08 55.42 13.38
C LEU A 10 14.27 54.05 12.74
N LEU A 11 15.49 53.50 12.94
CA LEU A 11 15.79 52.08 12.88
C LEU A 11 14.94 51.38 13.95
N GLY A 12 13.75 50.93 13.57
CA GLY A 12 12.95 50.01 14.37
C GLY A 12 13.57 48.62 14.31
N PHE A 13 14.44 48.30 15.27
CA PHE A 13 14.82 46.93 15.57
C PHE A 13 13.56 46.14 15.96
N ILE A 14 13.05 45.33 15.04
CA ILE A 14 12.07 44.31 15.37
C ILE A 14 12.83 43.24 16.16
N PRO A 15 12.49 42.97 17.43
CA PRO A 15 12.99 41.76 18.08
C PRO A 15 12.34 40.60 17.34
N PHE A 16 13.09 39.94 16.45
CA PHE A 16 12.73 38.62 15.99
C PHE A 16 12.74 37.72 17.23
N LEU A 17 11.56 37.49 17.79
CA LEU A 17 11.34 36.41 18.74
C LEU A 17 11.67 35.13 17.95
N SER A 18 12.89 34.64 18.13
CA SER A 18 13.30 33.34 17.61
C SER A 18 12.59 32.30 18.47
N ALA A 19 11.33 32.02 18.13
CA ALA A 19 10.68 30.81 18.61
C ALA A 19 11.47 29.65 18.02
N ALA A 20 12.24 28.95 18.85
CA ALA A 20 12.83 27.68 18.48
C ALA A 20 11.66 26.75 18.11
N VAL A 21 11.40 26.60 16.81
CA VAL A 21 10.51 25.55 16.33
C VAL A 21 11.15 24.24 16.80
N PRO A 22 10.45 23.42 17.60
CA PRO A 22 10.98 22.10 17.91
C PRO A 22 11.17 21.41 16.57
N VAL A 23 12.42 21.06 16.24
CA VAL A 23 12.71 20.16 15.12
C VAL A 23 12.04 18.86 15.51
N ALA A 24 10.84 18.63 14.98
CA ALA A 24 10.18 17.35 15.14
C ALA A 24 11.11 16.31 14.54
N ASP A 25 11.63 15.41 15.38
CA ASP A 25 12.37 14.25 14.92
C ASP A 25 11.56 13.57 13.82
N PRO A 26 12.18 13.13 12.72
CA PRO A 26 11.47 12.41 11.68
C PRO A 26 10.88 11.15 12.34
N VAL A 27 9.56 11.15 12.49
CA VAL A 27 8.81 10.02 13.02
C VAL A 27 9.16 8.83 12.14
N ALA A 28 10.02 7.93 12.65
CA ALA A 28 10.40 6.74 11.94
C ALA A 28 9.13 5.96 11.60
N GLU A 29 8.81 5.84 10.31
CA GLU A 29 7.77 4.90 9.90
C GLU A 29 8.13 3.52 10.47
N PRO A 30 7.20 2.80 11.11
CA PRO A 30 7.54 1.56 11.78
C PRO A 30 8.14 0.58 10.77
N GLU A 31 9.34 0.07 11.05
CA GLU A 31 10.10 -0.85 10.20
C GLU A 31 9.29 -2.10 9.76
N MET A 32 8.19 -2.41 10.48
CA MET A 32 7.19 -3.41 10.13
C MET A 32 6.69 -3.30 8.68
N HIS A 33 6.54 -2.09 8.13
CA HIS A 33 6.04 -1.92 6.78
C HIS A 33 7.07 -2.32 5.72
N LEU A 34 8.37 -2.16 6.02
CA LEU A 34 9.47 -2.50 5.12
C LEU A 34 9.70 -4.02 5.09
N GLU A 35 9.69 -4.69 6.24
CA GLU A 35 9.84 -6.15 6.33
C GLU A 35 8.70 -6.89 5.59
N LYS A 36 7.48 -6.39 5.73
CA LYS A 36 6.33 -6.92 4.99
C LYS A 36 6.46 -6.73 3.47
N ARG A 37 7.06 -5.62 3.02
CA ARG A 37 7.39 -5.41 1.60
C ARG A 37 8.50 -6.35 1.12
N ARG A 38 9.53 -6.61 1.94
CA ARG A 38 10.60 -7.58 1.63
C ARG A 38 10.06 -9.00 1.42
N SER A 39 9.01 -9.37 2.16
CA SER A 39 8.37 -10.69 2.05
C SER A 39 7.38 -10.83 0.88
N ALA A 40 6.98 -9.72 0.26
CA ALA A 40 6.00 -9.72 -0.82
C ALA A 40 6.54 -10.42 -2.08
N GLN A 41 5.66 -11.11 -2.80
CA GLN A 41 6.02 -11.88 -3.99
C GLN A 41 5.26 -11.37 -5.21
N THR A 42 5.97 -11.17 -6.32
CA THR A 42 5.32 -10.94 -7.61
C THR A 42 4.96 -12.28 -8.25
N CYS A 43 3.67 -12.49 -8.46
CA CYS A 43 3.09 -13.76 -8.90
C CYS A 43 2.22 -13.55 -10.13
N LYS A 44 2.15 -14.58 -10.97
CA LYS A 44 1.33 -14.58 -12.18
C LYS A 44 -0.05 -15.16 -11.88
N ILE A 45 -1.09 -14.59 -12.49
CA ILE A 45 -2.42 -15.19 -12.50
C ILE A 45 -2.46 -16.37 -13.48
N VAL A 46 -2.89 -17.53 -12.99
CA VAL A 46 -2.89 -18.81 -13.71
C VAL A 46 -4.25 -19.51 -13.60
N ASN A 47 -4.38 -20.72 -14.17
CA ASN A 47 -5.55 -21.59 -14.05
C ASN A 47 -6.88 -20.98 -14.51
N LEU A 48 -6.80 -20.13 -15.54
CA LEU A 48 -7.94 -19.54 -16.26
C LEU A 48 -7.83 -19.87 -17.77
N ASN A 49 -8.96 -19.85 -18.47
CA ASN A 49 -8.99 -19.90 -19.94
C ASN A 49 -8.78 -18.51 -20.55
N LYS A 50 -8.54 -18.46 -21.86
CA LYS A 50 -8.39 -17.19 -22.59
C LYS A 50 -9.69 -16.37 -22.45
N GLY A 51 -9.55 -15.08 -22.14
CA GLY A 51 -10.69 -14.17 -21.94
C GLY A 51 -11.32 -14.22 -20.54
N GLN A 52 -10.97 -15.18 -19.68
CA GLN A 52 -11.48 -15.25 -18.31
C GLN A 52 -10.67 -14.38 -17.34
N TYR A 53 -11.30 -14.05 -16.21
CA TYR A 53 -10.69 -13.35 -15.08
C TYR A 53 -11.02 -14.05 -13.76
N VAL A 54 -10.17 -13.86 -12.76
CA VAL A 54 -10.43 -14.22 -11.36
C VAL A 54 -10.80 -12.97 -10.58
N ASN A 55 -11.77 -13.10 -9.67
CA ASN A 55 -12.15 -12.01 -8.78
C ASN A 55 -11.17 -11.86 -7.61
N CYS A 56 -10.73 -10.63 -7.38
CA CYS A 56 -10.13 -10.21 -6.13
C CYS A 56 -11.24 -9.74 -5.19
N ARG A 57 -11.35 -10.37 -4.02
CA ARG A 57 -12.52 -10.24 -3.13
C ARG A 57 -12.19 -9.54 -1.83
N TYR A 58 -13.18 -8.93 -1.19
CA TYR A 58 -13.03 -8.27 0.12
C TYR A 58 -12.57 -9.23 1.23
N GLY A 59 -12.86 -10.52 1.10
CA GLY A 59 -12.49 -11.54 2.09
C GLY A 59 -12.10 -12.87 1.45
N PRO A 60 -11.51 -13.78 2.23
CA PRO A 60 -10.99 -15.07 1.76
C PRO A 60 -12.12 -16.10 1.58
N THR A 61 -13.15 -15.74 0.82
CA THR A 61 -14.32 -16.56 0.50
C THR A 61 -14.93 -16.15 -0.83
N THR A 62 -15.51 -17.10 -1.56
CA THR A 62 -16.21 -16.82 -2.82
C THR A 62 -17.55 -16.10 -2.61
N LYS A 63 -18.02 -15.96 -1.37
CA LYS A 63 -19.22 -15.20 -1.01
C LYS A 63 -18.94 -13.71 -0.79
N ALA A 64 -17.68 -13.32 -0.61
CA ALA A 64 -17.31 -11.92 -0.46
C ALA A 64 -17.45 -11.18 -1.79
N GLY A 65 -17.82 -9.89 -1.71
CA GLY A 65 -17.95 -9.01 -2.86
C GLY A 65 -16.63 -8.91 -3.65
N ASN A 66 -16.75 -8.61 -4.95
CA ASN A 66 -15.63 -8.46 -5.87
C ASN A 66 -15.20 -6.99 -5.92
N ILE A 67 -13.89 -6.74 -5.88
CA ILE A 67 -13.31 -5.39 -6.01
C ILE A 67 -12.67 -5.22 -7.39
N PHE A 68 -11.83 -6.18 -7.75
CA PHE A 68 -11.08 -6.18 -9.01
C PHE A 68 -11.22 -7.53 -9.71
N GLY A 69 -10.97 -7.53 -11.02
CA GLY A 69 -10.84 -8.74 -11.82
C GLY A 69 -9.45 -8.81 -12.44
N PHE A 70 -8.78 -9.97 -12.31
CA PHE A 70 -7.46 -10.18 -12.89
C PHE A 70 -7.48 -11.26 -13.97
N ARG A 71 -6.92 -10.94 -15.13
CA ARG A 71 -6.84 -11.83 -16.29
C ARG A 71 -5.64 -12.77 -16.18
N LYS A 72 -5.75 -13.92 -16.86
CA LYS A 72 -4.64 -14.87 -17.01
C LYS A 72 -3.37 -14.14 -17.47
N GLY A 73 -2.28 -14.40 -16.78
CA GLY A 73 -0.96 -13.92 -17.13
C GLY A 73 -0.58 -12.56 -16.56
N GLN A 74 -1.51 -11.82 -15.96
CA GLN A 74 -1.16 -10.61 -15.23
C GLN A 74 -0.22 -10.95 -14.07
N LYS A 75 0.81 -10.11 -13.89
CA LYS A 75 1.78 -10.20 -12.78
C LYS A 75 1.40 -9.16 -11.73
N LEU A 76 1.27 -9.59 -10.49
CA LEU A 76 0.80 -8.78 -9.37
C LEU A 76 1.63 -9.07 -8.12
N THR A 77 1.81 -8.08 -7.25
CA THR A 77 2.59 -8.23 -6.02
C THR A 77 1.66 -8.51 -4.84
N PHE A 78 1.76 -9.73 -4.30
CA PHE A 78 0.99 -10.17 -3.14
C PHE A 78 1.85 -10.12 -1.88
N ALA A 79 1.26 -9.70 -0.77
CA ALA A 79 1.99 -9.38 0.46
C ALA A 79 2.02 -10.53 1.49
N CYS A 80 0.94 -11.29 1.60
CA CYS A 80 0.81 -12.40 2.55
C CYS A 80 -0.37 -13.29 2.15
N TYR A 81 -0.55 -14.44 2.80
CA TYR A 81 -1.70 -15.32 2.61
C TYR A 81 -2.59 -15.37 3.87
N LYS A 82 -3.89 -15.59 3.68
CA LYS A 82 -4.86 -15.87 4.74
C LYS A 82 -5.55 -17.20 4.47
N LYS A 83 -5.83 -18.01 5.50
CA LYS A 83 -6.68 -19.19 5.37
C LYS A 83 -8.14 -18.77 5.15
N GLY A 84 -8.88 -19.53 4.35
CA GLY A 84 -10.29 -19.27 4.09
C GLY A 84 -10.96 -20.41 3.34
N GLN A 85 -12.04 -20.09 2.62
CA GLN A 85 -12.81 -21.08 1.87
C GLN A 85 -11.93 -21.78 0.83
N CYS A 86 -11.98 -23.11 0.80
CA CYS A 86 -11.23 -23.90 -0.17
C CYS A 86 -11.87 -23.81 -1.57
N VAL A 87 -11.03 -23.58 -2.58
CA VAL A 87 -11.41 -23.65 -4.00
C VAL A 87 -10.49 -24.64 -4.66
N LYS A 88 -11.05 -25.72 -5.24
CA LYS A 88 -10.27 -26.77 -5.92
C LYS A 88 -9.12 -27.34 -5.04
N GLY A 89 -9.36 -27.46 -3.73
CA GLY A 89 -8.37 -27.95 -2.76
C GLY A 89 -7.42 -26.89 -2.19
N TYR A 90 -7.44 -25.65 -2.69
CA TYR A 90 -6.62 -24.55 -2.20
C TYR A 90 -7.40 -23.71 -1.18
N CYS A 91 -6.99 -23.80 0.09
CA CYS A 91 -7.66 -23.14 1.22
C CYS A 91 -6.98 -21.84 1.67
N THR A 92 -6.06 -21.31 0.88
CA THR A 92 -5.36 -20.05 1.14
C THR A 92 -5.76 -19.01 0.12
N TRP A 93 -5.69 -17.75 0.55
CA TRP A 93 -6.05 -16.59 -0.24
C TRP A 93 -4.96 -15.54 -0.11
N ASP A 94 -4.38 -15.17 -1.24
CA ASP A 94 -3.25 -14.27 -1.33
C ASP A 94 -3.74 -12.83 -1.35
N ARG A 95 -3.19 -12.01 -0.45
CA ARG A 95 -3.62 -10.64 -0.23
C ARG A 95 -2.82 -9.67 -1.07
N ILE A 96 -3.52 -8.76 -1.73
CA ILE A 96 -2.97 -7.66 -2.51
C ILE A 96 -3.63 -6.35 -2.10
N THR A 97 -2.88 -5.25 -2.17
CA THR A 97 -3.41 -3.89 -1.99
C THR A 97 -3.16 -3.10 -3.27
N LEU A 98 -4.23 -2.66 -3.93
CA LEU A 98 -4.19 -1.82 -5.13
C LEU A 98 -4.98 -0.55 -4.88
N TYR A 99 -4.41 0.60 -5.22
CA TYR A 99 -5.05 1.91 -5.07
C TYR A 99 -5.62 2.13 -3.65
N GLY A 100 -4.87 1.73 -2.62
CA GLY A 100 -5.29 1.81 -1.22
C GLY A 100 -6.31 0.75 -0.77
N THR A 101 -6.87 -0.03 -1.69
CA THR A 101 -7.87 -1.07 -1.38
C THR A 101 -7.25 -2.45 -1.31
N THR A 102 -7.52 -3.17 -0.22
CA THR A 102 -7.03 -4.54 -0.01
C THR A 102 -8.05 -5.57 -0.44
N CYS A 103 -7.61 -6.60 -1.16
CA CYS A 103 -8.43 -7.73 -1.56
C CYS A 103 -7.62 -9.04 -1.62
N TYR A 104 -8.34 -10.13 -1.86
CA TYR A 104 -7.83 -11.48 -1.76
C TYR A 104 -8.15 -12.29 -3.02
N VAL A 105 -7.16 -13.02 -3.53
CA VAL A 105 -7.31 -13.99 -4.64
C VAL A 105 -7.05 -15.38 -4.08
N ASN A 106 -7.89 -16.37 -4.38
CA ASN A 106 -7.62 -17.73 -3.91
C ASN A 106 -6.33 -18.28 -4.57
N GLY A 107 -5.50 -18.97 -3.77
CA GLY A 107 -4.20 -19.47 -4.20
C GLY A 107 -4.23 -20.48 -5.36
N TYR A 108 -5.40 -21.03 -5.70
CA TYR A 108 -5.58 -21.79 -6.93
C TYR A 108 -5.28 -20.97 -8.20
N TYR A 109 -5.43 -19.64 -8.15
CA TYR A 109 -5.29 -18.76 -9.32
C TYR A 109 -3.97 -17.99 -9.35
N THR A 110 -3.08 -18.20 -8.39
CA THR A 110 -1.74 -17.63 -8.37
C THR A 110 -0.71 -18.72 -8.65
N ASP A 111 0.39 -18.38 -9.30
CA ASP A 111 1.47 -19.33 -9.55
C ASP A 111 2.21 -19.72 -8.26
N ASN A 112 3.12 -20.70 -8.36
CA ASN A 112 3.84 -21.25 -7.21
C ASN A 112 4.76 -20.24 -6.48
N ARG A 113 4.94 -19.02 -7.00
CA ARG A 113 5.65 -17.94 -6.31
C ARG A 113 4.80 -17.37 -5.17
N CYS A 114 3.47 -17.51 -5.25
CA CYS A 114 2.52 -17.18 -4.20
C CYS A 114 1.94 -18.48 -3.64
N SER A 115 2.53 -18.96 -2.56
CA SER A 115 1.98 -20.07 -1.79
C SER A 115 2.17 -19.77 -0.31
N SER A 116 1.52 -20.53 0.56
CA SER A 116 1.75 -20.43 2.01
C SER A 116 3.19 -20.72 2.44
N LYS A 117 4.04 -21.25 1.54
CA LYS A 117 5.48 -21.43 1.76
C LYS A 117 6.32 -20.23 1.33
N LYS A 118 5.78 -19.33 0.51
CA LYS A 118 6.50 -18.18 -0.10
C LYS A 118 5.99 -16.84 0.40
N LEU A 119 4.72 -16.78 0.76
CA LEU A 119 4.10 -15.65 1.41
C LEU A 119 4.05 -15.90 2.92
N PRO A 120 4.31 -14.88 3.77
CA PRO A 120 4.04 -14.99 5.19
C PRO A 120 2.54 -15.03 5.43
N LYS A 121 2.15 -15.46 6.63
CA LYS A 121 0.75 -15.42 7.06
C LYS A 121 0.33 -13.97 7.34
N CYS A 122 -0.87 -13.61 6.88
CA CYS A 122 -1.63 -12.48 7.42
C CYS A 122 -2.33 -12.93 8.73
#